data_AF-A0A1V0N3Z8-F1
#
_entry.id   AF-A0A1V0N3Z8-F1
#
_cell.length_a   1.000
_cell.length_b   1.000
_cell.length_c   1.000
_cell.angle_alpha   90.00
_cell.angle_beta   90.00
_cell.angle_gamma   90.00
#
_symmetry.space_group_name_H-M   'P 1'
#
loop_
_entity.id
_entity.type
_entity.pdbx_description
1 polymer ?
#
loop_
_entity_poly.entity_id
_entity_poly.type
_entity_poly.pdbx_seq_one_letter_code
_entity_poly.pdbx_strand_id
1 'polypeptide(L)'
;MIEDLYKKWEHNKLSDSDFQDDLSGFGDFITKLYDDLKIDLIADLTPYKAYFNILKVNGFVNSILDKRPDLISTISSWFEREKGDIERIAKKIGVLYFSISMSIPGGIGISMTFQPNM
;
A
#
# COMPACT_ATOMS: atom_id res chain seq x y z
N MET A 1 18.20 -3.33 -6.62
CA MET A 1 17.88 -2.81 -5.24
C MET A 1 16.42 -2.38 -5.20
N ILE A 2 15.69 -2.64 -4.10
CA ILE A 2 14.23 -2.40 -4.02
C ILE A 2 13.84 -0.93 -4.27
N GLU A 3 14.69 0.03 -3.90
CA GLU A 3 14.48 1.46 -4.20
C GLU A 3 14.46 1.75 -5.71
N ASP A 4 15.30 1.05 -6.49
CA ASP A 4 15.32 1.19 -7.95
C ASP A 4 14.08 0.56 -8.59
N LEU A 5 13.57 -0.53 -8.01
CA LEU A 5 12.30 -1.13 -8.44
C LEU A 5 11.14 -0.18 -8.23
N TYR A 6 11.09 0.48 -7.07
CA TYR A 6 10.08 1.49 -6.79
C TYR A 6 10.16 2.65 -7.79
N LYS A 7 11.36 3.17 -8.08
CA LYS A 7 11.54 4.21 -9.12
C LYS A 7 11.12 3.73 -10.50
N LYS A 8 11.48 2.51 -10.90
CA LYS A 8 11.04 1.93 -12.19
C LYS A 8 9.52 1.80 -12.24
N TRP A 9 8.89 1.35 -11.16
CA TRP A 9 7.44 1.24 -11.03
C TRP A 9 6.75 2.60 -11.19
N GLU A 10 7.23 3.63 -10.50
CA GLU A 10 6.67 5.00 -10.61
C GLU A 10 6.70 5.56 -12.04
N HIS A 11 7.63 5.08 -12.87
CA HIS A 11 7.79 5.51 -14.25
C HIS A 11 7.24 4.50 -15.28
N ASN A 12 6.53 3.45 -14.85
CA ASN A 12 6.04 2.36 -15.71
C ASN A 12 7.15 1.66 -16.51
N LYS A 13 8.32 1.44 -15.89
CA LYS A 13 9.52 0.84 -16.50
C LYS A 13 9.90 -0.52 -15.90
N LEU A 14 9.02 -1.15 -15.13
CA LEU A 14 9.27 -2.50 -14.62
C LEU A 14 9.23 -3.53 -15.76
N SER A 15 10.13 -4.50 -15.67
CA SER A 15 10.26 -5.63 -16.58
C SER A 15 10.38 -6.93 -15.78
N ASP A 16 10.07 -8.07 -16.38
CA ASP A 16 10.14 -9.36 -15.68
C ASP A 16 11.55 -9.71 -15.16
N SER A 17 12.60 -9.23 -15.82
CA SER A 17 13.98 -9.40 -15.36
C SER A 17 14.29 -8.71 -14.04
N ASP A 18 13.53 -7.66 -13.69
CA ASP A 18 13.74 -6.88 -12.48
C ASP A 18 13.39 -7.65 -11.20
N PHE A 19 12.65 -8.76 -11.30
CA PHE A 19 12.18 -9.56 -10.16
C PHE A 19 13.10 -10.74 -9.81
N GLN A 20 14.19 -10.92 -10.58
CA GLN A 20 15.20 -11.95 -10.34
C GLN A 20 16.22 -11.55 -9.26
N ASP A 21 16.24 -10.27 -8.87
CA ASP A 21 17.11 -9.73 -7.84
C ASP A 21 16.74 -10.23 -6.43
N ASP A 22 17.68 -10.12 -5.49
CA ASP A 22 17.41 -10.29 -4.06
C ASP A 22 16.50 -9.15 -3.54
N LEU A 23 15.37 -9.54 -2.95
CA LEU A 23 14.35 -8.65 -2.38
C LEU A 23 14.21 -8.82 -0.86
N SER A 24 15.24 -9.33 -0.19
CA SER A 24 15.28 -9.52 1.27
C SER A 24 14.91 -8.28 2.09
N GLY A 25 15.17 -7.06 1.57
CA GLY A 25 14.80 -5.79 2.20
C GLY A 25 13.40 -5.25 1.88
N PHE A 26 12.51 -6.05 1.27
CA PHE A 26 11.20 -5.57 0.81
C PHE A 26 10.31 -5.04 1.94
N GLY A 27 10.11 -5.79 3.02
CA GLY A 27 9.28 -5.38 4.15
C GLY A 27 9.77 -4.09 4.83
N ASP A 28 11.09 -3.98 5.04
CA ASP A 28 11.73 -2.79 5.60
C ASP A 28 11.55 -1.58 4.69
N PHE A 29 11.70 -1.76 3.38
CA PHE A 29 11.50 -0.70 2.40
C PHE A 29 10.06 -0.20 2.40
N ILE A 30 9.06 -1.09 2.42
CA ILE A 30 7.65 -0.68 2.47
C ILE A 30 7.34 0.10 3.75
N THR A 31 7.85 -0.35 4.88
CA THR A 31 7.70 0.36 6.17
C THR A 31 8.29 1.77 6.09
N LYS A 32 9.53 1.90 5.59
CA LYS A 32 10.20 3.20 5.40
C LYS A 32 9.47 4.10 4.41
N LEU A 33 9.05 3.57 3.26
CA LEU A 33 8.29 4.32 2.26
C LEU A 33 7.00 4.89 2.85
N TYR A 34 6.31 4.08 3.66
CA TYR A 34 5.09 4.49 4.35
C TYR A 34 5.34 5.62 5.36
N ASP A 35 6.44 5.54 6.12
CA ASP A 35 6.87 6.60 7.04
C ASP A 35 7.26 7.90 6.31
N ASP A 36 8.01 7.79 5.20
CA ASP A 36 8.46 8.93 4.40
C ASP A 36 7.28 9.69 3.77
N LEU A 37 6.19 8.99 3.44
CA LEU A 37 4.92 9.58 2.98
C LEU A 37 4.13 10.26 4.10
N LYS A 38 4.57 10.13 5.36
CA LYS A 38 4.01 10.73 6.56
C LYS A 38 2.52 10.49 6.71
N ILE A 39 2.03 9.31 6.32
CA ILE A 39 0.59 8.96 6.33
C ILE A 39 -0.04 9.33 7.67
N ASP A 40 0.63 8.99 8.76
CA ASP A 40 0.16 9.26 10.12
C ASP A 40 -0.13 10.73 10.41
N LEU A 41 0.75 11.60 9.93
CA LEU A 41 0.67 13.03 10.13
C LEU A 41 -0.38 13.67 9.22
N ILE A 42 -0.48 13.19 7.98
CA ILE A 42 -1.36 13.81 6.98
C ILE A 42 -2.78 13.23 6.97
N ALA A 43 -3.03 12.09 7.60
CA ALA A 43 -4.35 11.49 7.73
C ALA A 43 -5.34 12.43 8.44
N ASP A 44 -4.85 13.25 9.38
CA ASP A 44 -5.70 14.19 10.11
C ASP A 44 -5.95 15.49 9.35
N LEU A 45 -4.97 15.98 8.60
CA LEU A 45 -5.01 17.26 7.90
C LEU A 45 -5.61 17.15 6.50
N THR A 46 -5.26 16.09 5.79
CA THR A 46 -5.61 15.86 4.38
C THR A 46 -5.93 14.37 4.16
N PRO A 47 -7.03 13.85 4.72
CA PRO A 47 -7.31 12.41 4.76
C PRO A 47 -7.41 11.77 3.36
N TYR A 48 -7.96 12.47 2.37
CA TYR A 48 -7.97 11.98 0.98
C TYR A 48 -6.57 11.83 0.40
N LYS A 49 -5.66 12.77 0.69
CA LYS A 49 -4.25 12.67 0.24
C LYS A 49 -3.54 11.50 0.92
N ALA A 50 -3.80 11.28 2.21
CA ALA A 50 -3.30 10.13 2.95
C ALA A 50 -3.78 8.82 2.29
N TYR A 51 -5.07 8.75 1.96
CA TYR A 51 -5.64 7.61 1.26
C TYR A 51 -4.98 7.35 -0.10
N PHE A 52 -4.80 8.39 -0.93
CA PHE A 52 -4.13 8.25 -2.22
C PHE A 52 -2.68 7.77 -2.08
N ASN A 53 -1.96 8.22 -1.05
CA ASN A 53 -0.61 7.74 -0.80
C ASN A 53 -0.61 6.25 -0.38
N ILE A 54 -1.57 5.80 0.44
CA ILE A 54 -1.74 4.38 0.78
C ILE A 54 -2.01 3.57 -0.49
N LEU A 55 -2.95 4.01 -1.34
CA LEU A 55 -3.24 3.34 -2.61
C LEU A 55 -2.01 3.24 -3.51
N LYS A 56 -1.15 4.27 -3.52
CA LYS A 56 0.12 4.25 -4.24
C LYS A 56 1.07 3.18 -3.71
N VAL A 57 1.25 3.09 -2.39
CA VAL A 57 2.08 2.05 -1.78
C VAL A 57 1.54 0.66 -2.11
N ASN A 58 0.22 0.46 -2.01
CA ASN A 58 -0.42 -0.82 -2.33
C ASN A 58 -0.27 -1.20 -3.79
N GLY A 59 -0.33 -0.22 -4.71
CA GLY A 59 -0.08 -0.45 -6.13
C GLY A 59 1.33 -1.01 -6.39
N PHE A 60 2.33 -0.46 -5.70
CA PHE A 60 3.70 -0.99 -5.77
C PHE A 60 3.79 -2.38 -5.15
N VAL A 61 3.26 -2.57 -3.94
CA VAL A 61 3.26 -3.87 -3.24
C VAL A 61 2.62 -4.95 -4.11
N ASN A 62 1.44 -4.69 -4.67
CA ASN A 62 0.74 -5.64 -5.54
C ASN A 62 1.55 -5.97 -6.80
N SER A 63 2.27 -4.99 -7.37
CA SER A 63 3.14 -5.23 -8.53
C SER A 63 4.31 -6.17 -8.19
N ILE A 64 4.82 -6.11 -6.95
CA ILE A 64 5.85 -7.04 -6.47
C ILE A 64 5.24 -8.41 -6.17
N LEU A 65 4.13 -8.47 -5.43
CA LEU A 65 3.50 -9.73 -5.01
C LEU A 65 2.96 -10.56 -6.18
N ASP A 66 2.57 -9.93 -7.30
CA ASP A 66 2.19 -10.63 -8.54
C ASP A 66 3.31 -11.53 -9.06
N LYS A 67 4.56 -11.09 -8.91
CA LYS A 67 5.76 -11.82 -9.38
C LYS A 67 6.46 -12.61 -8.27
N ARG A 68 6.34 -12.14 -7.03
CA ARG A 68 7.03 -12.66 -5.83
C ARG A 68 6.04 -12.83 -4.67
N PRO A 69 5.07 -13.75 -4.80
CA PRO A 69 4.05 -13.98 -3.76
C PRO A 69 4.65 -14.51 -2.46
N ASP A 70 5.86 -15.07 -2.50
CA ASP A 70 6.64 -15.51 -1.33
C ASP A 70 6.90 -14.38 -0.32
N LEU A 71 6.90 -13.13 -0.79
CA LEU A 71 7.20 -11.96 0.05
C LEU A 71 6.02 -11.46 0.88
N ILE A 72 4.81 -12.04 0.74
CA ILE A 72 3.62 -11.58 1.46
C ILE A 72 3.79 -11.56 2.99
N SER A 73 4.52 -12.54 3.54
CA SER A 73 4.70 -12.66 4.98
C SER A 73 5.54 -11.50 5.54
N THR A 74 6.45 -10.96 4.73
CA THR A 74 7.38 -9.87 5.10
C THR A 74 6.69 -8.53 5.31
N ILE A 75 5.48 -8.36 4.79
CA ILE A 75 4.70 -7.11 4.87
C ILE A 75 3.56 -7.18 5.90
N SER A 76 3.41 -8.28 6.63
CA SER A 76 2.26 -8.49 7.54
C SER A 76 2.16 -7.42 8.64
N SER A 77 3.29 -7.03 9.24
CA SER A 77 3.33 -6.02 10.30
C SER A 77 2.91 -4.64 9.79
N TRP A 78 3.42 -4.25 8.61
CA TRP A 78 3.03 -3.01 7.94
C TRP A 78 1.56 -3.03 7.54
N PHE A 79 1.04 -4.16 7.03
CA PHE A 79 -0.36 -4.29 6.64
C PHE A 79 -1.33 -4.07 7.82
N GLU A 80 -1.01 -4.55 9.03
CA GLU A 80 -1.83 -4.27 10.22
C GLU A 80 -1.83 -2.78 10.59
N ARG A 81 -0.72 -2.06 10.38
CA ARG A 81 -0.66 -0.60 10.55
C ARG A 81 -1.53 0.10 9.50
N GLU A 82 -1.41 -0.29 8.24
CA GLU A 82 -2.20 0.24 7.13
C GLU A 82 -3.71 0.13 7.41
N LYS A 83 -4.17 -1.01 7.93
CA LYS A 83 -5.57 -1.19 8.34
C LYS A 83 -6.04 -0.13 9.34
N GLY A 84 -5.24 0.14 10.37
CA GLY A 84 -5.56 1.14 11.39
C GLY A 84 -5.65 2.55 10.78
N ASP A 85 -4.75 2.87 9.86
CA ASP A 85 -4.76 4.15 9.16
C ASP A 85 -5.96 4.31 8.22
N ILE A 86 -6.29 3.27 7.47
CA ILE A 86 -7.48 3.25 6.62
C ILE A 86 -8.75 3.39 7.44
N GLU A 87 -8.86 2.71 8.58
CA GLU A 87 -10.00 2.86 9.47
C GLU A 87 -10.12 4.30 9.98
N ARG A 88 -9.00 4.91 10.41
CA ARG A 88 -8.96 6.30 10.84
C ARG A 88 -9.37 7.26 9.72
N ILE A 89 -8.85 7.06 8.51
CA ILE A 89 -9.15 7.87 7.33
C ILE A 89 -10.61 7.72 6.94
N ALA A 90 -11.14 6.49 6.88
CA ALA A 90 -12.53 6.18 6.54
C ALA A 90 -13.51 6.93 7.45
N LYS A 91 -13.25 6.93 8.77
CA LYS A 91 -14.04 7.70 9.75
C LYS A 91 -14.02 9.21 9.46
N LYS A 92 -12.89 9.76 9.02
CA LYS A 92 -12.74 11.21 8.76
C LYS A 92 -13.44 11.67 7.49
N ILE A 93 -13.43 10.84 6.45
CA ILE A 93 -14.02 11.19 5.15
C ILE A 93 -15.50 10.78 5.03
N GLY A 94 -16.08 10.20 6.09
CA GLY A 94 -17.50 9.84 6.13
C GLY A 94 -17.85 8.57 5.34
N VAL A 95 -16.94 7.59 5.29
CA VAL A 95 -17.22 6.27 4.70
C VAL A 95 -18.20 5.50 5.58
N LEU A 96 -19.23 4.91 4.97
CA LEU A 96 -20.23 4.08 5.66
C LEU A 96 -19.67 2.70 6.01
N TYR A 97 -19.02 2.08 5.03
CA TYR A 97 -18.46 0.75 5.12
C TYR A 97 -17.12 0.73 4.40
N PHE A 98 -16.11 0.10 5.00
CA PHE A 98 -14.86 -0.17 4.34
C PHE A 98 -14.47 -1.64 4.56
N SER A 99 -13.71 -2.18 3.61
CA SER A 99 -13.08 -3.48 3.74
C SER A 99 -11.65 -3.40 3.23
N ILE A 100 -10.72 -3.96 3.99
CA ILE A 100 -9.33 -4.14 3.59
C ILE A 100 -8.98 -5.61 3.73
N SER A 101 -8.44 -6.20 2.67
CA SER A 101 -8.08 -7.61 2.60
C SER A 101 -6.73 -7.77 1.94
N MET A 102 -5.97 -8.77 2.38
CA MET A 102 -4.74 -9.21 1.71
C MET A 102 -4.86 -10.70 1.41
N SER A 103 -4.58 -11.10 0.17
CA SER A 103 -4.70 -12.49 -0.29
C SER A 103 -3.69 -12.81 -1.38
N ILE A 104 -3.47 -14.10 -1.65
CA ILE A 104 -2.74 -14.56 -2.85
C ILE A 104 -3.73 -15.37 -3.69
N PRO A 105 -3.83 -15.12 -5.01
CA PRO A 105 -3.04 -14.18 -5.81
C PRO A 105 -3.52 -12.72 -5.76
N GLY A 106 -4.51 -12.37 -4.92
CA GLY A 106 -5.22 -11.08 -4.99
C GLY A 106 -4.50 -9.82 -4.49
N GLY A 107 -3.31 -9.94 -3.88
CA GLY A 107 -2.60 -8.82 -3.27
C GLY A 107 -3.41 -8.15 -2.16
N ILE A 108 -3.23 -6.84 -2.01
CA ILE A 108 -3.99 -5.97 -1.11
C ILE A 108 -5.12 -5.30 -1.88
N GLY A 109 -6.34 -5.47 -1.38
CA GLY A 109 -7.55 -4.82 -1.87
C GLY A 109 -8.16 -3.93 -0.79
N ILE A 110 -8.54 -2.71 -1.17
CA ILE A 110 -9.30 -1.78 -0.32
C ILE A 110 -10.59 -1.41 -1.06
N SER A 111 -11.71 -1.51 -0.36
CA SER A 111 -13.00 -1.01 -0.81
C SER A 111 -13.55 -0.03 0.22
N MET A 112 -14.10 1.09 -0.25
CA MET A 112 -14.76 2.10 0.55
C MET A 112 -16.09 2.47 -0.09
N THR A 113 -17.16 2.38 0.69
CA THR A 113 -18.51 2.77 0.28
C THR A 113 -18.88 4.10 0.92
N PHE A 114 -19.10 5.10 0.08
CA PHE A 114 -19.55 6.42 0.49
C PHE A 114 -21.06 6.50 0.41
N GLN A 115 -21.68 7.24 1.33
CA GLN A 115 -23.07 7.61 1.16
C GLN A 115 -23.16 8.60 -0.01
N PRO A 116 -24.00 8.38 -1.03
CA PRO A 116 -24.35 9.46 -1.94
C PRO A 116 -25.03 10.54 -1.10
N ASN A 117 -24.53 11.77 -1.14
CA ASN A 117 -25.18 12.90 -0.48
C ASN A 117 -26.67 12.91 -0.90
N MET A 118 -27.56 12.78 0.08
CA MET A 118 -28.99 13.09 -0.08
C MET A 118 -29.18 14.60 -0.05
#